data_AF-A0A843FWL5-F1
#
_entry.id   AF-A0A843FWL5-F1
#
_cell.length_a   1.000
_cell.length_b   1.000
_cell.length_c   1.000
_cell.angle_alpha   90.00
_cell.angle_beta   90.00
_cell.angle_gamma   90.00
#
_symmetry.space_group_name_H-M   'P 1'
#
loop_
_entity.id
_entity.type
_entity.pdbx_description
1 polymer ?
#
loop_
_entity_poly.entity_id
_entity_poly.type
_entity_poly.pdbx_seq_one_letter_code
_entity_poly.pdbx_strand_id
1 'polypeptide(L)'
;MSSDPAYDACSKAKRQYDSGNIQGAVDTLEEYLKSDPHNCKVRLQLAQHIIYGLKNKEYGMMQLDVILDLDPDYIDALKAQISILAEDKKNNKVTNEKFQKLLELDPSSDLYNTYARFLRNQMVDFPKAAEYYEKAIAMNPNKYEYHQNYSALLLNDIKDYEKAKKELEILMEMKPGDYKVKQNYDRLMREKFDKNGNVKKSRFGFLRR
;
A
#
# COMPACT_ATOMS: atom_id res chain seq x y z
N MET A 1 -36.36 -23.52 -3.58
CA MET A 1 -35.39 -22.60 -4.21
C MET A 1 -34.01 -23.16 -3.91
N SER A 2 -33.26 -23.66 -4.89
CA SER A 2 -31.89 -24.10 -4.63
C SER A 2 -31.04 -22.86 -4.39
N SER A 3 -30.37 -22.81 -3.25
CA SER A 3 -29.34 -21.81 -2.97
C SER A 3 -28.20 -21.93 -3.99
N ASP A 4 -27.57 -20.81 -4.32
CA ASP A 4 -26.39 -20.76 -5.18
C ASP A 4 -25.27 -21.60 -4.54
N PRO A 5 -24.77 -22.66 -5.20
CA PRO A 5 -23.73 -23.52 -4.64
C PRO A 5 -22.46 -22.77 -4.22
N ALA A 6 -22.10 -21.69 -4.92
CA ALA A 6 -20.98 -20.83 -4.55
C ALA A 6 -21.24 -20.13 -3.22
N TYR A 7 -22.43 -19.53 -3.09
CA TYR A 7 -22.86 -18.85 -1.88
C TYR A 7 -22.87 -19.79 -0.67
N ASP A 8 -23.35 -21.03 -0.85
CA ASP A 8 -23.39 -22.02 0.22
C ASP A 8 -21.99 -22.45 0.67
N ALA A 9 -21.09 -22.69 -0.28
CA ALA A 9 -19.69 -23.02 -0.01
C ALA A 9 -19.01 -21.88 0.77
N CYS A 10 -19.10 -20.63 0.28
CA CYS A 10 -18.54 -19.45 0.94
C CYS A 10 -19.12 -19.25 2.34
N SER A 11 -20.43 -19.42 2.51
CA SER A 11 -21.11 -19.25 3.80
C SER A 11 -20.69 -20.32 4.81
N LYS A 12 -20.53 -21.56 4.36
CA LYS A 12 -20.03 -22.66 5.20
C LYS A 12 -18.56 -22.45 5.57
N ALA A 13 -17.72 -22.11 4.61
CA ALA A 13 -16.31 -21.82 4.82
C ALA A 13 -16.11 -20.68 5.82
N LYS A 14 -16.88 -19.59 5.69
CA LYS A 14 -16.86 -18.48 6.65
C LYS A 14 -17.18 -18.93 8.07
N ARG A 15 -18.25 -19.72 8.27
CA ARG A 15 -18.59 -20.23 9.61
C ARG A 15 -17.48 -21.11 10.20
N GLN A 16 -16.84 -21.94 9.37
CA GLN A 16 -15.71 -22.77 9.80
C GLN A 16 -14.50 -21.92 10.17
N TYR A 17 -14.18 -20.90 9.37
CA TYR A 17 -13.11 -19.97 9.64
C TYR A 17 -13.33 -19.22 10.96
N ASP A 18 -14.53 -18.66 11.15
CA ASP A 18 -14.91 -17.91 12.35
C ASP A 18 -14.90 -18.79 13.62
N SER A 19 -15.15 -20.10 13.48
CA SER A 19 -15.04 -21.07 14.58
C SER A 19 -13.62 -21.60 14.80
N GLY A 20 -12.61 -21.08 14.09
CA GLY A 20 -11.21 -21.51 14.16
C GLY A 20 -10.87 -22.78 13.37
N ASN A 21 -11.83 -23.38 12.66
CA ASN A 21 -11.59 -24.51 11.76
C ASN A 21 -11.17 -24.02 10.37
N ILE A 22 -9.98 -23.41 10.32
CA ILE A 22 -9.45 -22.80 9.10
C ILE A 22 -9.23 -23.84 8.00
N GLN A 23 -8.71 -25.03 8.36
CA GLN A 23 -8.51 -26.11 7.39
C GLN A 23 -9.85 -26.56 6.79
N GLY A 24 -10.88 -26.77 7.60
CA GLY A 24 -12.20 -27.15 7.09
C GLY A 24 -12.84 -26.08 6.19
N ALA A 25 -12.54 -24.79 6.43
CA ALA A 25 -12.94 -23.71 5.54
C ALA A 25 -12.25 -23.82 4.17
N VAL A 26 -10.93 -24.07 4.16
CA VAL A 26 -10.14 -24.31 2.95
C VAL A 26 -10.66 -25.53 2.19
N ASP A 27 -10.83 -26.67 2.86
CA ASP A 27 -11.32 -27.92 2.25
C ASP A 27 -12.71 -27.72 1.61
N THR A 28 -13.58 -26.93 2.24
CA THR A 28 -14.92 -26.63 1.71
C THR A 28 -14.86 -25.83 0.41
N LEU A 29 -13.96 -24.85 0.32
CA LEU A 29 -13.79 -24.03 -0.87
C LEU A 29 -13.10 -24.82 -1.99
N GLU A 30 -12.10 -25.63 -1.67
CA GLU A 30 -11.45 -26.54 -2.63
C GLU A 30 -12.43 -27.55 -3.22
N GLU A 31 -13.30 -28.14 -2.39
CA GLU A 31 -14.32 -29.08 -2.86
C GLU A 31 -15.28 -28.42 -3.85
N TYR A 32 -15.73 -27.20 -3.57
CA TYR A 32 -16.56 -26.43 -4.51
C TYR A 32 -15.82 -26.20 -5.83
N LEU A 33 -14.55 -25.79 -5.78
CA LEU A 33 -13.74 -25.49 -6.96
C LEU A 33 -13.44 -26.71 -7.85
N LYS A 34 -13.64 -27.95 -7.36
CA LYS A 34 -13.62 -29.14 -8.23
C LYS A 34 -14.77 -29.12 -9.25
N SER A 35 -15.91 -28.56 -8.88
CA SER A 35 -17.09 -28.45 -9.75
C SER A 35 -17.09 -27.17 -10.61
N ASP A 36 -16.49 -26.10 -10.10
CA ASP A 36 -16.34 -24.82 -10.82
C ASP A 36 -14.93 -24.25 -10.65
N PRO A 37 -13.94 -24.78 -11.39
CA PRO A 37 -12.54 -24.36 -11.24
C PRO A 37 -12.27 -22.94 -11.74
N HIS A 38 -13.18 -22.32 -12.51
CA HIS A 38 -12.99 -20.98 -13.07
C HIS A 38 -13.56 -19.87 -12.18
N ASN A 39 -14.12 -20.22 -11.01
CA ASN A 39 -14.68 -19.25 -10.08
C ASN A 39 -13.60 -18.46 -9.33
N CYS A 40 -13.11 -17.39 -9.95
CA CYS A 40 -12.06 -16.52 -9.38
C CYS A 40 -12.47 -15.91 -8.03
N LYS A 41 -13.75 -15.62 -7.81
CA LYS A 41 -14.24 -15.03 -6.55
C LYS A 41 -14.09 -16.01 -5.38
N VAL A 42 -14.50 -17.27 -5.57
CA VAL A 42 -14.34 -18.31 -4.55
C VAL A 42 -12.86 -18.64 -4.34
N ARG A 43 -12.09 -18.72 -5.44
CA ARG A 43 -10.64 -18.95 -5.39
C ARG A 43 -9.90 -17.84 -4.65
N LEU A 44 -10.33 -16.58 -4.77
CA LEU A 44 -9.76 -15.47 -4.01
C LEU A 44 -9.98 -15.66 -2.51
N GLN A 45 -11.18 -16.06 -2.09
CA GLN A 45 -11.46 -16.34 -0.68
C GLN A 45 -10.62 -17.51 -0.15
N LEU A 46 -10.47 -18.56 -0.96
CA LEU A 46 -9.59 -19.69 -0.66
C LEU A 46 -8.15 -19.20 -0.45
N ALA A 47 -7.61 -18.43 -1.40
CA ALA A 47 -6.27 -17.86 -1.28
C ALA A 47 -6.09 -17.05 0.01
N GLN A 48 -7.04 -16.19 0.34
CA GLN A 48 -7.00 -15.39 1.58
C GLN A 48 -7.00 -16.25 2.84
N HIS A 49 -7.83 -17.31 2.90
CA HIS A 49 -7.87 -18.23 4.04
C HIS A 49 -6.56 -19.01 4.20
N ILE A 50 -5.95 -19.43 3.09
CA ILE A 50 -4.64 -20.10 3.10
C ILE A 50 -3.54 -19.13 3.57
N ILE A 51 -3.50 -17.90 3.03
CA ILE A 51 -2.46 -16.90 3.32
C ILE A 51 -2.52 -16.44 4.77
N TYR A 52 -3.70 -16.02 5.24
CA TYR A 52 -3.83 -15.36 6.55
C TYR A 52 -4.20 -16.34 7.66
N GLY A 53 -5.03 -17.33 7.34
CA GLY A 53 -5.50 -18.30 8.31
C GLY A 53 -4.48 -19.42 8.54
N LEU A 54 -4.11 -20.14 7.48
CA LEU A 54 -3.12 -21.21 7.55
C LEU A 54 -1.67 -20.70 7.56
N LYS A 55 -1.46 -19.41 7.32
CA LYS A 55 -0.13 -18.78 7.20
C LYS A 55 0.75 -19.41 6.12
N ASN A 56 0.14 -20.05 5.12
CA ASN A 56 0.84 -20.69 4.01
C ASN A 56 0.86 -19.76 2.80
N LYS A 57 1.79 -18.80 2.80
CA LYS A 57 1.90 -17.80 1.74
C LYS A 57 2.17 -18.42 0.37
N GLU A 58 2.96 -19.48 0.31
CA GLU A 58 3.30 -20.16 -0.94
C GLU A 58 2.06 -20.75 -1.62
N TYR A 59 1.29 -21.58 -0.90
CA TYR A 59 0.08 -22.18 -1.48
C TYR A 59 -0.99 -21.14 -1.81
N GLY A 60 -1.12 -20.13 -0.96
CA GLY A 60 -2.03 -19.01 -1.22
C GLY A 60 -1.66 -18.22 -2.47
N MET A 61 -0.36 -17.97 -2.70
CA MET A 61 0.14 -17.33 -3.91
C MET A 61 -0.14 -18.16 -5.16
N MET A 62 0.00 -19.49 -5.11
CA MET A 62 -0.38 -20.37 -6.22
C MET A 62 -1.85 -20.20 -6.60
N GLN A 63 -2.75 -20.06 -5.62
CA GLN A 63 -4.17 -19.81 -5.90
C GLN A 63 -4.40 -18.45 -6.55
N LEU A 64 -3.66 -17.42 -6.14
CA LEU A 64 -3.72 -16.09 -6.78
C LEU A 64 -3.16 -16.12 -8.21
N ASP A 65 -2.10 -16.89 -8.46
CA ASP A 65 -1.55 -17.08 -9.80
C ASP A 65 -2.59 -17.71 -10.73
N VAL A 66 -3.31 -18.75 -10.28
CA VAL A 66 -4.41 -19.35 -11.05
C VAL A 66 -5.51 -18.32 -11.36
N ILE A 67 -5.84 -17.41 -10.43
CA ILE A 67 -6.82 -16.34 -10.72
C ILE A 67 -6.31 -15.44 -11.86
N LEU A 68 -5.03 -15.07 -11.83
CA LEU A 68 -4.43 -14.18 -12.82
C LEU A 68 -4.12 -14.87 -14.16
N ASP A 69 -4.00 -16.19 -14.19
CA ASP A 69 -3.96 -16.96 -15.44
C ASP A 69 -5.33 -16.98 -16.13
N LEU A 70 -6.41 -17.02 -15.34
CA LEU A 70 -7.79 -16.98 -15.84
C LEU A 70 -8.24 -15.56 -16.24
N ASP A 71 -7.91 -14.59 -15.40
CA ASP A 71 -8.22 -13.18 -15.60
C ASP A 71 -7.00 -12.34 -15.16
N PRO A 72 -6.10 -11.98 -16.10
CA PRO A 72 -4.91 -11.21 -15.80
C PRO A 72 -5.21 -9.85 -15.15
N ASP A 73 -6.41 -9.30 -15.33
CA ASP A 73 -6.80 -7.97 -14.89
C ASP A 73 -7.67 -8.02 -13.61
N TYR A 74 -7.73 -9.19 -12.95
CA TYR A 74 -8.46 -9.38 -11.70
C TYR A 74 -7.84 -8.56 -10.56
N ILE A 75 -8.35 -7.34 -10.38
CA ILE A 75 -7.84 -6.28 -9.48
C ILE A 75 -7.57 -6.79 -8.05
N ASP A 76 -8.49 -7.55 -7.45
CA ASP A 76 -8.34 -8.00 -6.06
C ASP A 76 -7.21 -9.02 -5.88
N ALA A 77 -6.94 -9.84 -6.90
CA ALA A 77 -5.83 -10.79 -6.89
C ALA A 77 -4.50 -10.06 -7.06
N LEU A 78 -4.43 -9.05 -7.95
CA LEU A 78 -3.27 -8.17 -8.05
C LEU A 78 -2.99 -7.46 -6.72
N LYS A 79 -4.01 -6.89 -6.08
CA LYS A 79 -3.90 -6.25 -4.75
C LYS A 79 -3.37 -7.25 -3.70
N ALA A 80 -3.91 -8.46 -3.67
CA ALA A 80 -3.47 -9.51 -2.75
C ALA A 80 -2.00 -9.89 -2.98
N GLN A 81 -1.59 -10.14 -4.23
CA GLN A 81 -0.19 -10.48 -4.54
C GLN A 81 0.77 -9.36 -4.19
N ILE A 82 0.44 -8.10 -4.52
CA ILE A 82 1.26 -6.94 -4.15
C ILE A 82 1.48 -6.89 -2.65
N SER A 83 0.43 -7.13 -1.85
CA SER A 83 0.53 -7.08 -0.38
C SER A 83 1.53 -8.08 0.18
N ILE A 84 1.65 -9.26 -0.44
CA ILE A 84 2.58 -10.31 -0.04
C ILE A 84 3.99 -10.06 -0.58
N LEU A 85 4.09 -9.71 -1.86
CA LEU A 85 5.39 -9.52 -2.52
C LEU A 85 6.12 -8.28 -1.99
N ALA A 86 5.40 -7.23 -1.59
CA ALA A 86 5.99 -5.99 -1.07
C ALA A 86 6.70 -6.16 0.30
N GLU A 87 6.57 -7.31 0.95
CA GLU A 87 7.25 -7.61 2.21
C GLU A 87 8.76 -7.92 2.03
N ASP A 88 9.15 -8.49 0.89
CA ASP A 88 10.55 -8.87 0.61
C ASP A 88 11.11 -8.06 -0.56
N LYS A 89 12.25 -7.41 -0.32
CA LYS A 89 12.99 -6.63 -1.32
C LYS A 89 13.38 -7.44 -2.55
N LYS A 90 13.55 -8.77 -2.44
CA LYS A 90 13.84 -9.64 -3.58
C LYS A 90 12.75 -9.59 -4.65
N ASN A 91 11.50 -9.32 -4.25
CA ASN A 91 10.36 -9.27 -5.16
C ASN A 91 10.10 -7.88 -5.74
N ASN A 92 10.90 -6.87 -5.37
CA ASN A 92 10.65 -5.47 -5.70
C ASN A 92 10.38 -5.20 -7.18
N LYS A 93 11.11 -5.85 -8.08
CA LYS A 93 10.91 -5.71 -9.53
C LYS A 93 9.50 -6.15 -9.94
N VAL A 94 9.11 -7.36 -9.55
CA VAL A 94 7.79 -7.94 -9.87
C VAL A 94 6.68 -7.15 -9.18
N THR A 95 6.87 -6.75 -7.92
CA THR A 95 5.92 -5.90 -7.19
C THR A 95 5.71 -4.57 -7.90
N ASN A 96 6.78 -3.95 -8.40
CA ASN A 96 6.71 -2.71 -9.15
C ASN A 96 5.90 -2.85 -10.45
N GLU A 97 6.14 -3.92 -11.22
CA GLU A 97 5.37 -4.22 -12.44
C GLU A 97 3.87 -4.41 -12.14
N LYS A 98 3.54 -5.12 -11.06
CA LYS A 98 2.15 -5.30 -10.61
C LYS A 98 1.50 -4.00 -10.16
N PHE A 99 2.23 -3.13 -9.45
CA PHE A 99 1.73 -1.79 -9.11
C PHE A 99 1.41 -0.97 -10.36
N GLN A 100 2.29 -0.99 -11.37
CA GLN A 100 2.07 -0.27 -12.62
C GLN A 100 0.83 -0.78 -13.35
N LYS A 101 0.68 -2.12 -13.48
CA LYS A 101 -0.52 -2.73 -14.04
C LYS A 101 -1.79 -2.33 -13.28
N LEU A 102 -1.76 -2.41 -11.95
CA LEU A 102 -2.91 -2.06 -11.12
C LEU A 102 -3.29 -0.57 -11.27
N LEU A 103 -2.32 0.31 -11.47
CA LEU A 103 -2.55 1.73 -11.72
C LEU A 103 -3.18 2.01 -13.09
N GLU A 104 -2.92 1.17 -14.09
CA GLU A 104 -3.59 1.25 -15.40
C GLU A 104 -5.05 0.82 -15.32
N LEU A 105 -5.36 -0.18 -14.48
CA LEU A 105 -6.70 -0.76 -14.34
C LEU A 105 -7.62 0.05 -13.40
N ASP A 106 -7.11 0.46 -12.24
CA ASP A 106 -7.90 1.08 -11.16
C ASP A 106 -7.10 2.22 -10.48
N PRO A 107 -6.83 3.32 -11.19
CA PRO A 107 -6.12 4.45 -10.62
C PRO A 107 -6.95 5.11 -9.51
N SER A 108 -6.38 5.19 -8.32
CA SER A 108 -7.02 5.85 -7.18
C SER A 108 -5.98 6.57 -6.31
N SER A 109 -6.44 7.56 -5.55
CA SER A 109 -5.58 8.32 -4.63
C SER A 109 -4.91 7.40 -3.59
N ASP A 110 -5.63 6.39 -3.12
CA ASP A 110 -5.14 5.39 -2.18
C ASP A 110 -4.04 4.51 -2.78
N LEU A 111 -4.23 4.10 -4.04
CA LEU A 111 -3.24 3.31 -4.76
C LEU A 111 -1.97 4.13 -5.05
N TYR A 112 -2.11 5.39 -5.45
CA TYR A 112 -0.97 6.30 -5.62
C TYR A 112 -0.17 6.46 -4.32
N ASN A 113 -0.83 6.71 -3.19
CA ASN A 113 -0.17 6.81 -1.88
C ASN A 113 0.51 5.49 -1.48
N THR A 114 -0.14 4.36 -1.71
CA THR A 114 0.43 3.03 -1.41
C THR A 114 1.66 2.74 -2.27
N TYR A 115 1.60 3.05 -3.57
CA TYR A 115 2.74 2.86 -4.47
C TYR A 115 3.89 3.82 -4.13
N ALA A 116 3.60 5.08 -3.79
CA ALA A 116 4.61 6.03 -3.30
C ALA A 116 5.33 5.53 -2.05
N ARG A 117 4.61 4.92 -1.10
CA ARG A 117 5.20 4.29 0.09
C ARG A 117 6.09 3.11 -0.28
N PHE A 118 5.68 2.26 -1.21
CA PHE A 118 6.50 1.16 -1.71
C PHE A 118 7.78 1.68 -2.39
N LEU A 119 7.66 2.68 -3.26
CA LEU A 119 8.79 3.32 -3.94
C LEU A 119 9.80 3.91 -2.93
N ARG A 120 9.30 4.59 -1.90
CA ARG A 120 10.14 5.17 -0.84
C ARG A 120 10.84 4.10 -0.01
N ASN A 121 10.08 3.14 0.53
CA ASN A 121 10.58 2.26 1.60
C ASN A 121 11.33 1.04 1.05
N GLN A 122 10.88 0.51 -0.09
CA GLN A 122 11.43 -0.72 -0.65
C GLN A 122 12.40 -0.44 -1.80
N MET A 123 11.99 0.40 -2.76
CA MET A 123 12.80 0.72 -3.94
C MET A 123 13.82 1.83 -3.70
N VAL A 124 13.62 2.67 -2.67
CA VAL A 124 14.43 3.86 -2.39
C VAL A 124 14.45 4.84 -3.57
N ASP A 125 13.37 4.86 -4.36
CA ASP A 125 13.17 5.79 -5.49
C ASP A 125 12.38 7.01 -4.99
N PHE A 126 13.10 7.91 -4.33
CA PHE A 126 12.51 9.09 -3.70
C PHE A 126 11.87 10.07 -4.70
N PRO A 127 12.48 10.40 -5.86
CA PRO A 127 11.86 11.29 -6.83
C PRO A 127 10.52 10.74 -7.34
N LYS A 128 10.47 9.45 -7.69
CA LYS A 128 9.22 8.83 -8.16
C LYS A 128 8.20 8.72 -7.03
N ALA A 129 8.62 8.41 -5.81
CA ALA A 129 7.73 8.42 -4.65
C ALA A 129 7.07 9.80 -4.45
N ALA A 130 7.83 10.89 -4.60
CA ALA A 130 7.29 12.25 -4.49
C ALA A 130 6.23 12.53 -5.56
N GLU A 131 6.47 12.15 -6.82
CA GLU A 131 5.49 12.29 -7.91
C GLU A 131 4.17 11.59 -7.58
N TYR A 132 4.22 10.37 -7.03
CA TYR A 132 3.02 9.61 -6.68
C TYR A 132 2.32 10.13 -5.42
N TYR A 133 3.05 10.68 -4.44
CA TYR A 133 2.40 11.41 -3.35
C TYR A 133 1.68 12.67 -3.84
N GLU A 134 2.30 13.43 -4.73
CA GLU A 134 1.68 14.62 -5.35
C GLU A 134 0.41 14.24 -6.13
N LYS A 135 0.43 13.13 -6.89
CA LYS A 135 -0.77 12.58 -7.55
C LYS A 135 -1.87 12.18 -6.57
N ALA A 136 -1.52 11.52 -5.46
CA ALA A 136 -2.48 11.14 -4.43
C ALA A 136 -3.15 12.37 -3.78
N ILE A 137 -2.36 13.38 -3.42
CA ILE A 137 -2.81 14.64 -2.82
C ILE A 137 -3.66 15.44 -3.81
N ALA A 138 -3.25 15.54 -5.08
CA ALA A 138 -4.03 16.23 -6.10
C ALA A 138 -5.42 15.64 -6.29
N MET A 139 -5.55 14.31 -6.18
CA MET A 139 -6.83 13.61 -6.31
C MET A 139 -7.68 13.70 -5.04
N ASN A 140 -7.07 13.71 -3.86
CA ASN A 140 -7.78 13.90 -2.59
C ASN A 140 -6.95 14.74 -1.60
N PRO A 141 -7.08 16.09 -1.67
CA PRO A 141 -6.24 17.01 -0.90
C PRO A 141 -6.60 17.06 0.59
N ASN A 142 -7.74 16.49 0.99
CA ASN A 142 -8.18 16.53 2.39
C ASN A 142 -7.79 15.27 3.17
N LYS A 143 -7.01 14.37 2.56
CA LYS A 143 -6.57 13.14 3.22
C LYS A 143 -5.28 13.36 3.97
N TYR A 144 -5.43 13.52 5.29
CA TYR A 144 -4.33 13.77 6.23
C TYR A 144 -3.12 12.83 6.07
N GLU A 145 -3.38 11.54 5.84
CA GLU A 145 -2.32 10.53 5.71
C GLU A 145 -1.37 10.83 4.53
N TYR A 146 -1.88 11.38 3.43
CA TYR A 146 -1.07 11.63 2.23
C TYR A 146 -0.06 12.75 2.48
N HIS A 147 -0.50 13.86 3.07
CA HIS A 147 0.37 14.94 3.52
C HIS A 147 1.38 14.47 4.58
N GLN A 148 0.95 13.59 5.50
CA GLN A 148 1.84 13.03 6.51
C GLN A 148 2.94 12.16 5.88
N ASN A 149 2.59 11.29 4.94
CA ASN A 149 3.56 10.44 4.26
C ASN A 149 4.49 11.26 3.36
N TYR A 150 3.97 12.28 2.67
CA TYR A 150 4.76 13.13 1.80
C TYR A 150 5.73 14.02 2.58
N SER A 151 5.26 14.69 3.65
CA SER A 151 6.13 15.46 4.54
C SER A 151 7.24 14.60 5.14
N ALA A 152 6.95 13.34 5.49
CA ALA A 152 7.98 12.43 5.97
C ALA A 152 9.05 12.11 4.90
N LEU A 153 8.66 11.92 3.63
CA LEU A 153 9.60 11.76 2.52
C LEU A 153 10.46 13.03 2.34
N LEU A 154 9.81 14.20 2.33
CA LEU A 154 10.47 15.49 2.11
C LEU A 154 11.45 15.84 3.22
N LEU A 155 11.11 15.57 4.48
CA LEU A 155 11.97 15.85 5.63
C LEU A 155 13.20 14.94 5.70
N ASN A 156 12.98 13.63 5.53
CA ASN A 156 13.97 12.63 5.92
C ASN A 156 14.83 12.19 4.73
N ASP A 157 14.22 12.05 3.56
CA ASP A 157 14.85 11.38 2.41
C ASP A 157 15.29 12.39 1.35
N ILE A 158 14.36 13.22 0.87
CA ILE A 158 14.64 14.23 -0.17
C ILE A 158 15.33 15.47 0.40
N LYS A 159 14.99 15.84 1.64
CA LYS A 159 15.47 17.05 2.34
C LYS A 159 15.09 18.36 1.62
N ASP A 160 13.94 18.36 0.95
CA ASP A 160 13.30 19.58 0.45
C ASP A 160 12.52 20.23 1.61
N TYR A 161 13.25 21.04 2.36
CA TYR A 161 12.75 21.67 3.58
C TYR A 161 11.66 22.71 3.33
N GLU A 162 11.63 23.34 2.15
CA GLU A 162 10.60 24.32 1.79
C GLU A 162 9.26 23.63 1.53
N LYS A 163 9.26 22.57 0.71
CA LYS A 163 8.05 21.76 0.52
C LYS A 163 7.62 21.10 1.83
N ALA A 164 8.57 20.54 2.59
CA ALA A 164 8.26 19.92 3.88
C ALA A 164 7.57 20.88 4.85
N LYS A 165 8.02 22.15 4.89
CA LYS A 165 7.41 23.19 5.72
C LYS A 165 5.94 23.39 5.34
N LYS A 166 5.63 23.55 4.05
CA LYS A 166 4.26 23.73 3.55
C LYS A 166 3.35 22.57 3.92
N GLU A 167 3.82 21.34 3.72
CA GLU A 167 3.06 20.14 4.08
C GLU A 167 2.79 20.05 5.59
N LEU A 168 3.76 20.44 6.42
CA LEU A 168 3.56 20.50 7.88
C LEU A 168 2.59 21.61 8.30
N GLU A 169 2.59 22.76 7.62
CA GLU A 169 1.61 23.83 7.85
C GLU A 169 0.19 23.34 7.56
N ILE A 170 -0.01 22.68 6.40
CA ILE A 170 -1.30 22.05 6.05
C ILE A 170 -1.72 21.04 7.12
N LEU A 171 -0.83 20.16 7.56
CA LEU A 171 -1.13 19.16 8.59
C LEU A 171 -1.54 19.79 9.93
N MET A 172 -0.92 20.92 10.31
CA MET A 172 -1.30 21.67 11.51
C MET A 172 -2.66 22.36 11.36
N GLU A 173 -3.01 22.84 10.17
CA GLU A 173 -4.35 23.38 9.89
C GLU A 173 -5.43 22.28 9.98
N MET A 174 -5.14 21.10 9.42
CA MET A 174 -6.06 19.96 9.45
C MET A 174 -6.25 19.41 10.87
N LYS A 175 -5.19 19.38 11.67
CA LYS A 175 -5.19 18.88 13.06
C LYS A 175 -4.30 19.75 13.96
N PRO A 176 -4.83 20.87 14.48
CA PRO A 176 -4.05 21.80 15.32
C PRO A 176 -3.48 21.19 16.61
N GLY A 177 -4.06 20.08 17.07
CA GLY A 177 -3.61 19.36 18.27
C GLY A 177 -2.60 18.24 18.02
N ASP A 178 -2.14 18.02 16.79
CA ASP A 178 -1.13 16.97 16.53
C ASP A 178 0.27 17.42 16.97
N TYR A 179 0.64 17.01 18.19
CA TYR A 179 1.92 17.36 18.79
C TYR A 179 3.12 16.86 17.97
N LYS A 180 3.00 15.75 17.23
CA LYS A 180 4.10 15.19 16.42
C LYS A 180 4.38 16.08 15.21
N VAL A 181 3.33 16.55 14.54
CA VAL A 181 3.46 17.50 13.43
C VAL A 181 4.07 18.80 13.94
N LYS A 182 3.57 19.34 15.06
CA LYS A 182 4.10 20.56 15.65
C LYS A 182 5.57 20.43 16.02
N GLN A 183 5.96 19.32 16.65
CA GLN A 183 7.36 19.03 16.97
C GLN A 183 8.25 18.94 15.72
N ASN A 184 7.78 18.30 14.66
CA ASN A 184 8.50 18.23 13.39
C ASN A 184 8.68 19.62 12.76
N TYR A 185 7.64 20.45 12.78
CA TYR A 185 7.68 21.82 12.28
C TYR A 185 8.65 22.69 13.07
N ASP A 186 8.55 22.69 14.40
CA ASP A 186 9.41 23.50 15.26
C ASP A 186 10.89 23.09 15.13
N ARG A 187 11.15 21.78 15.02
CA ARG A 187 12.50 21.26 14.74
C ARG A 187 13.00 21.73 13.38
N LEU A 188 12.18 21.61 12.33
CA LEU A 188 12.51 22.04 10.98
C LEU A 188 12.87 23.52 10.95
N MET A 189 12.02 24.38 11.52
CA MET A 189 12.23 25.82 11.56
C MET A 189 13.49 26.18 12.34
N ARG A 190 13.70 25.59 13.52
CA ARG A 190 14.89 25.86 14.33
C ARG A 190 16.18 25.45 13.63
N GLU A 191 16.20 24.30 12.98
CA GLU A 191 17.43 23.71 12.45
C GLU A 191 17.75 24.17 11.03
N LYS A 192 16.72 24.32 10.18
CA LYS A 192 16.88 24.52 8.75
C LYS A 192 16.50 25.91 8.26
N PHE A 193 15.78 26.71 9.05
CA PHE A 193 15.37 28.06 8.65
C PHE A 193 16.03 29.14 9.52
N ASP A 194 16.37 30.28 8.90
CA ASP A 194 16.84 31.46 9.60
C ASP A 194 15.67 32.30 10.15
N LYS A 195 15.99 33.39 10.86
CA LYS A 195 14.98 34.28 11.46
C LYS A 195 14.12 35.00 10.41
N ASN A 196 14.59 35.06 9.17
CA ASN A 196 13.88 35.68 8.05
C ASN A 196 13.02 34.67 7.29
N GLY A 197 12.98 33.41 7.73
CA GLY A 197 12.20 32.35 7.10
C GLY A 197 12.84 31.74 5.85
N ASN A 198 14.13 31.97 5.60
CA ASN A 198 14.85 31.34 4.49
C ASN A 198 15.57 30.07 4.96
N VAL A 199 15.73 29.08 4.08
CA VAL A 199 16.58 27.92 4.37
C VAL A 199 18.02 28.38 4.63
N LYS A 200 18.57 28.00 5.79
CA LYS A 200 19.96 28.24 6.18
C LYS A 200 20.89 27.62 5.14
N LYS A 201 21.82 28.42 4.62
CA LYS A 201 22.91 27.92 3.79
C LYS A 201 23.72 26.90 4.60
N SER A 202 23.91 25.70 4.05
CA SER A 202 24.80 24.69 4.65
C SER A 202 26.20 25.28 4.79
N ARG A 203 26.77 25.22 6.00
CA ARG A 203 28.14 25.72 6.28
C ARG A 203 29.26 24.89 5.63
N PHE A 204 28.93 23.81 4.91
CA PHE A 204 29.89 22.90 4.27
C PHE A 204 29.98 23.05 2.73
N GLY A 205 29.88 24.28 2.23
CA GLY A 205 29.86 24.59 0.80
C GLY A 205 31.17 25.13 0.20
N PHE A 206 32.31 25.03 0.89
CA PHE A 206 33.60 25.49 0.36
C PHE A 206 34.76 24.59 0.80
N LEU A 207 34.88 23.41 0.18
CA LEU A 207 36.16 22.75 -0.03
C LEU A 207 36.11 22.09 -1.41
N ARG A 208 36.08 22.92 -2.46
CA ARG A 208 36.59 22.54 -3.78
C ARG A 208 38.04 23.02 -3.83
N ARG A 209 38.98 22.08 -3.86
CA ARG A 209 40.27 22.19 -4.52
C ARG A 209 40.52 20.88 -5.25
#